data_AF-A0AAX2IRP5-F1
#
_entry.id   AF-A0AAX2IRP5-F1
#
_cell.length_a   1.000
_cell.length_b   1.000
_cell.length_c   1.000
_cell.angle_alpha   90.00
_cell.angle_beta   90.00
_cell.angle_gamma   90.00
#
_symmetry.space_group_name_H-M   'P 1'
#
loop_
_entity.id
_entity.type
_entity.pdbx_description
1 polymer ?
#
loop_
_entity_poly.entity_id
_entity_poly.type
_entity_poly.pdbx_seq_one_letter_code
_entity_poly.pdbx_strand_id
1 'polypeptide(L)'
;MRHFAKPKRMKIIDETEKLKLETEDELSVLTEKASGIILLNEYFYGNPSCGIIDPKNNWAIVAGIHLIFWKPSETIKYQNENFEWIHSIRIKDKNTVEILTDPWSGKSSIWELNTENAKVKKIKDFPEYINKEYTEVVNW
;
A
#
# COMPACT_ATOMS: atom_id res chain seq x y z
N MET A 1 29.16 -27.18 -8.36
CA MET A 1 28.48 -26.71 -7.13
C MET A 1 27.17 -26.05 -7.52
N ARG A 2 26.03 -26.72 -7.32
CA ARG A 2 24.72 -26.06 -7.48
C ARG A 2 24.46 -25.29 -6.19
N HIS A 3 24.56 -23.95 -6.24
CA HIS A 3 24.05 -23.10 -5.19
C HIS A 3 22.54 -23.25 -5.19
N PHE A 4 21.99 -24.01 -4.24
CA PHE A 4 20.57 -23.93 -3.95
C PHE A 4 20.33 -22.57 -3.30
N ALA A 5 19.71 -21.65 -4.04
CA ALA A 5 19.20 -20.42 -3.47
C ALA A 5 18.25 -20.79 -2.32
N LYS A 6 18.44 -20.18 -1.15
CA LYS A 6 17.45 -20.28 -0.08
C LYS A 6 16.11 -19.80 -0.64
N PRO A 7 14.98 -20.47 -0.36
CA PRO A 7 13.69 -19.94 -0.75
C PRO A 7 13.56 -18.52 -0.19
N LYS A 8 13.38 -17.53 -1.08
CA LYS A 8 13.14 -16.16 -0.65
C LYS A 8 11.83 -16.15 0.14
N ARG A 9 11.85 -15.53 1.32
CA ARG A 9 10.68 -15.40 2.17
C ARG A 9 9.98 -14.11 1.78
N MET A 10 8.71 -14.22 1.40
CA MET A 10 7.83 -13.07 1.23
C MET A 10 7.77 -12.29 2.56
N LYS A 11 7.86 -10.96 2.49
CA LYS A 11 7.64 -10.05 3.61
C LYS A 11 6.14 -9.78 3.72
N ILE A 12 5.54 -10.04 4.87
CA ILE A 12 4.15 -9.69 5.14
C ILE A 12 4.05 -8.16 5.29
N ILE A 13 3.15 -7.54 4.52
CA ILE A 13 2.77 -6.13 4.65
C ILE A 13 1.63 -6.01 5.65
N ASP A 14 0.57 -6.81 5.46
CA ASP A 14 -0.57 -6.89 6.36
C ASP A 14 -1.25 -8.27 6.24
N GLU A 15 -1.96 -8.68 7.28
CA GLU A 15 -2.59 -10.00 7.34
C GLU A 15 -3.82 -10.00 8.25
N THR A 16 -4.85 -10.72 7.82
CA THR A 16 -6.04 -11.06 8.62
C THR A 16 -6.16 -12.57 8.79
N GLU A 17 -7.25 -13.04 9.39
CA GLU A 17 -7.57 -14.46 9.44
C GLU A 17 -7.81 -15.08 8.05
N LYS A 18 -8.24 -14.29 7.05
CA LYS A 18 -8.60 -14.78 5.70
C LYS A 18 -7.63 -14.36 4.60
N LEU A 19 -7.06 -13.16 4.69
CA LEU A 19 -6.26 -12.57 3.63
C LEU A 19 -4.84 -12.33 4.12
N LYS A 20 -3.89 -12.47 3.21
CA LYS A 20 -2.48 -12.20 3.47
C LYS A 20 -1.92 -11.37 2.31
N LEU A 21 -1.44 -10.17 2.63
CA LEU A 21 -0.79 -9.26 1.69
C LEU A 21 0.71 -9.31 1.93
N GLU A 22 1.46 -9.74 0.93
CA GLU A 22 2.90 -9.95 1.04
C GLU A 22 3.64 -9.36 -0.15
N THR A 23 4.94 -9.15 0.02
CA THR A 23 5.82 -8.65 -1.03
C THR A 23 7.17 -9.38 -1.08
N GLU A 24 7.72 -9.47 -2.28
CA GLU A 24 9.09 -9.89 -2.55
C GLU A 24 9.66 -8.95 -3.62
N ASP A 25 10.66 -8.14 -3.23
CA ASP A 25 11.19 -7.05 -4.06
C ASP A 25 10.06 -6.18 -4.63
N GLU A 26 9.90 -6.15 -5.95
CA GLU A 26 8.91 -5.37 -6.68
C GLU A 26 7.54 -6.06 -6.80
N LEU A 27 7.42 -7.31 -6.36
CA LEU A 27 6.20 -8.09 -6.43
C LEU A 27 5.34 -7.89 -5.19
N SER A 28 4.03 -7.66 -5.38
CA SER A 28 3.02 -7.71 -4.32
C SER A 28 1.98 -8.79 -4.63
N VAL A 29 1.66 -9.60 -3.62
CA VAL A 29 0.71 -10.70 -3.72
C VAL A 29 -0.33 -10.61 -2.61
N LEU A 30 -1.61 -10.62 -2.96
CA LEU A 30 -2.71 -10.85 -2.01
C LEU A 30 -3.22 -12.28 -2.19
N THR A 31 -3.26 -13.04 -1.10
CA THR A 31 -3.69 -14.44 -1.10
C THR A 31 -4.85 -14.67 -0.13
N GLU A 32 -5.84 -15.44 -0.56
CA GLU A 32 -6.85 -16.03 0.31
C GLU A 32 -6.25 -17.27 0.98
N LYS A 33 -6.21 -17.27 2.31
CA LYS A 33 -5.41 -18.21 3.11
C LYS A 33 -5.94 -19.64 3.11
N ALA A 34 -7.26 -19.83 3.03
CA ALA A 34 -7.87 -21.14 3.17
C ALA A 34 -7.68 -22.01 1.91
N SER A 35 -7.78 -21.39 0.73
CA SER A 35 -7.68 -22.01 -0.58
C SER A 35 -6.30 -21.83 -1.22
N GLY A 36 -5.53 -20.82 -0.79
CA GLY A 36 -4.29 -20.42 -1.44
C GLY A 36 -4.49 -19.66 -2.75
N ILE A 37 -5.72 -19.24 -3.07
CA ILE A 37 -6.02 -18.48 -4.28
C ILE A 37 -5.34 -17.12 -4.22
N ILE A 38 -4.64 -16.76 -5.30
CA ILE A 38 -4.05 -15.44 -5.49
C ILE A 38 -5.14 -14.50 -6.01
N LEU A 39 -5.44 -13.47 -5.25
CA LEU A 39 -6.47 -12.46 -5.54
C LEU A 39 -5.89 -11.21 -6.23
N LEU A 40 -4.63 -10.90 -5.94
CA LEU A 40 -3.86 -9.81 -6.57
C LEU A 40 -2.42 -10.30 -6.77
N ASN A 41 -1.83 -10.00 -7.93
CA ASN A 41 -0.44 -10.30 -8.26
C ASN A 41 0.13 -9.19 -9.14
N GLU A 42 0.76 -8.20 -8.53
CA GLU A 42 1.11 -6.93 -9.19
C GLU A 42 2.57 -6.58 -9.00
N TYR A 43 3.17 -6.00 -10.04
CA TYR A 43 4.55 -5.52 -10.04
C TYR A 43 4.60 -4.00 -9.88
N PHE A 44 5.55 -3.56 -9.05
CA PHE A 44 5.86 -2.17 -8.80
C PHE A 44 7.20 -1.80 -9.47
N TYR A 45 7.38 -0.53 -9.80
CA TYR A 45 8.71 -0.03 -10.15
C TYR A 45 9.34 0.48 -8.85
N GLY A 46 10.30 -0.27 -8.31
CA GLY A 46 10.67 -0.21 -6.90
C GLY A 46 9.74 -1.01 -5.99
N ASN A 47 10.15 -1.20 -4.74
CA ASN A 47 9.43 -2.07 -3.81
C ASN A 47 8.15 -1.41 -3.27
N PRO A 48 7.07 -2.16 -3.07
CA PRO A 48 5.96 -1.72 -2.20
C PRO A 48 6.48 -1.34 -0.81
N SER A 49 6.06 -0.18 -0.32
CA SER A 49 6.48 0.37 0.97
C SER A 49 5.48 0.06 2.09
N CYS A 50 4.18 0.03 1.77
CA CYS A 50 3.11 -0.10 2.74
C CYS A 50 1.84 -0.69 2.11
N GLY A 51 0.89 -1.06 2.96
CA GLY A 51 -0.40 -1.58 2.55
C GLY A 51 -1.26 -1.90 3.77
N ILE A 52 -2.53 -2.18 3.53
CA ILE A 52 -3.51 -2.46 4.58
C ILE A 52 -4.66 -3.27 4.00
N ILE A 53 -5.22 -4.18 4.81
CA ILE A 53 -6.38 -5.00 4.49
C ILE A 53 -7.56 -4.52 5.33
N ASP A 54 -8.75 -4.50 4.72
CA ASP A 54 -10.01 -4.31 5.45
C ASP A 54 -10.15 -5.36 6.55
N PRO A 55 -10.46 -5.01 7.81
CA PRO A 55 -10.74 -6.00 8.86
C PRO A 55 -11.89 -6.95 8.53
N LYS A 56 -12.77 -6.57 7.60
CA LYS A 56 -13.86 -7.43 7.10
C LYS A 56 -13.50 -8.16 5.80
N ASN A 57 -12.28 -8.02 5.31
CA ASN A 57 -11.73 -8.70 4.12
C ASN A 57 -12.41 -8.33 2.80
N ASN A 58 -13.04 -7.15 2.69
CA ASN A 58 -13.74 -6.76 1.46
C ASN A 58 -12.84 -6.05 0.45
N TRP A 59 -11.69 -5.55 0.89
CA TRP A 59 -10.74 -4.83 0.05
C TRP A 59 -9.34 -4.87 0.66
N ALA A 60 -8.34 -4.55 -0.16
CA ALA A 60 -6.95 -4.39 0.26
C ALA A 60 -6.30 -3.26 -0.53
N ILE A 61 -5.32 -2.60 0.07
CA ILE A 61 -4.50 -1.58 -0.57
C ILE A 61 -3.04 -1.97 -0.42
N VAL A 62 -2.29 -1.85 -1.51
CA VAL A 62 -0.82 -1.90 -1.49
C VAL A 62 -0.28 -0.68 -2.21
N ALA A 63 0.79 -0.10 -1.67
CA ALA A 63 1.36 1.12 -2.18
C ALA A 63 2.88 1.18 -2.07
N GLY A 64 3.46 2.07 -2.86
CA GLY A 64 4.88 2.34 -2.99
C GLY A 64 5.04 3.49 -3.96
N ILE A 65 5.65 3.26 -5.12
CA ILE A 65 5.69 4.27 -6.19
C ILE A 65 4.29 4.63 -6.75
N HIS A 66 3.29 3.77 -6.58
CA HIS A 66 1.90 4.05 -6.93
C HIS A 66 0.98 3.36 -5.93
N LEU A 67 -0.34 3.59 -6.02
CA LEU A 67 -1.33 2.90 -5.20
C LEU A 67 -2.12 1.89 -6.03
N ILE A 68 -2.33 0.70 -5.46
CA ILE A 68 -3.28 -0.29 -5.98
C ILE A 68 -4.36 -0.52 -4.92
N PHE A 69 -5.61 -0.30 -5.32
CA PHE A 69 -6.79 -0.62 -4.52
C PHE A 69 -7.49 -1.83 -5.12
N TRP A 70 -7.49 -2.93 -4.39
CA TRP A 70 -8.15 -4.17 -4.80
C TRP A 70 -9.47 -4.35 -4.04
N LYS A 71 -10.51 -4.77 -4.77
CA LYS A 71 -11.74 -5.35 -4.22
C LYS A 71 -12.21 -6.49 -5.12
N PRO A 72 -13.08 -7.41 -4.66
CA PRO A 72 -13.47 -8.58 -5.44
C PRO A 72 -14.01 -8.29 -6.86
N SER A 73 -14.62 -7.12 -7.06
CA SER A 73 -15.19 -6.73 -8.36
C SER A 73 -14.20 -6.07 -9.32
N GLU A 74 -13.12 -5.46 -8.81
CA GLU A 74 -12.16 -4.71 -9.63
C GLU A 74 -10.86 -4.39 -8.88
N THR A 75 -9.82 -4.14 -9.66
CA THR A 75 -8.54 -3.57 -9.19
C THR A 75 -8.37 -2.20 -9.83
N ILE A 76 -8.11 -1.18 -9.02
CA ILE A 76 -7.90 0.19 -9.47
C ILE A 76 -6.48 0.60 -9.15
N LYS A 77 -5.79 1.12 -10.17
CA LYS A 77 -4.41 1.61 -10.05
C LYS A 77 -4.38 3.14 -10.15
N TYR A 78 -3.86 3.80 -9.12
CA TYR A 78 -3.61 5.24 -9.11
C TYR A 78 -2.13 5.46 -9.37
N GLN A 79 -1.81 5.71 -10.64
CA GLN A 79 -0.46 6.00 -11.09
C GLN A 79 -0.44 7.37 -11.75
N ASN A 80 -0.17 8.40 -10.96
CA ASN A 80 -0.04 9.79 -11.38
C ASN A 80 0.82 10.57 -10.38
N GLU A 81 1.25 11.77 -10.74
CA GLU A 81 2.19 12.60 -9.97
C GLU A 81 1.76 12.93 -8.52
N ASN A 82 0.47 12.80 -8.19
CA ASN A 82 -0.04 13.04 -6.84
C ASN A 82 0.04 11.81 -5.95
N PHE A 83 0.24 10.62 -6.53
CA PHE A 83 0.26 9.33 -5.85
C PHE A 83 1.57 8.59 -6.12
N GLU A 84 2.68 9.33 -6.07
CA GLU A 84 4.03 8.77 -6.14
C GLU A 84 4.65 8.68 -4.76
N TRP A 85 5.45 7.63 -4.54
CA TRP A 85 6.25 7.43 -3.33
C TRP A 85 5.41 7.52 -2.05
N ILE A 86 4.32 6.76 -2.02
CA ILE A 86 3.42 6.67 -0.87
C ILE A 86 4.19 6.06 0.30
N HIS A 87 4.18 6.76 1.42
CA HIS A 87 4.96 6.42 2.59
C HIS A 87 4.17 5.54 3.55
N SER A 88 2.92 5.91 3.86
CA SER A 88 2.12 5.22 4.85
C SER A 88 0.63 5.38 4.61
N ILE A 89 -0.13 4.39 5.10
CA ILE A 89 -1.58 4.28 4.94
C ILE A 89 -2.18 3.88 6.29
N ARG A 90 -3.36 4.43 6.63
CA ARG A 90 -4.13 4.00 7.81
C ARG A 90 -5.64 4.04 7.56
N ILE A 91 -6.37 3.13 8.19
CA ILE A 91 -7.83 3.22 8.24
C ILE A 91 -8.21 4.38 9.16
N LYS A 92 -9.01 5.32 8.64
CA LYS A 92 -9.56 6.43 9.41
C LYS A 92 -10.92 6.07 9.99
N ASP A 93 -11.80 5.53 9.15
CA ASP A 93 -13.14 5.10 9.52
C ASP A 93 -13.64 3.99 8.58
N LYS A 94 -14.92 3.61 8.71
CA LYS A 94 -15.53 2.48 7.99
C LYS A 94 -15.28 2.52 6.48
N ASN A 95 -15.32 3.70 5.86
CA ASN A 95 -15.29 3.84 4.41
C ASN A 95 -14.11 4.69 3.92
N THR A 96 -13.19 5.05 4.81
CA THR A 96 -12.16 6.04 4.53
C THR A 96 -10.79 5.54 4.98
N VAL A 97 -9.83 5.61 4.07
CA VAL A 97 -8.42 5.34 4.30
C VAL A 97 -7.64 6.62 4.07
N GLU A 98 -6.76 6.98 5.00
CA GLU A 98 -5.82 8.09 4.85
C GLU A 98 -4.50 7.59 4.26
N ILE A 99 -3.92 8.38 3.37
CA ILE A 99 -2.70 8.09 2.62
C ILE A 99 -1.75 9.27 2.76
N LEU A 100 -0.54 9.01 3.21
CA LEU A 100 0.56 9.98 3.24
C LEU A 100 1.49 9.72 2.05
N THR A 101 1.63 10.71 1.18
CA THR A 101 2.67 10.72 0.13
C THR A 101 4.02 11.15 0.70
N ASP A 102 5.12 10.93 -0.03
CA ASP A 102 6.49 11.19 0.40
C ASP A 102 6.63 12.42 1.32
N PRO A 103 6.91 12.22 2.63
CA PRO A 103 7.04 13.27 3.63
C PRO A 103 8.13 14.31 3.32
N TRP A 104 9.16 13.92 2.57
CA TRP A 104 10.30 14.78 2.26
C TRP A 104 10.15 15.52 0.93
N SER A 105 9.12 15.17 0.15
CA SER A 105 8.83 15.82 -1.13
C SER A 105 8.19 17.19 -0.92
N GLY A 106 8.50 18.13 -1.81
CA GLY A 106 7.78 19.41 -1.91
C GLY A 106 6.29 19.28 -2.27
N LYS A 107 5.83 18.08 -2.66
CA LYS A 107 4.43 17.74 -2.92
C LYS A 107 3.79 16.91 -1.78
N SER A 108 4.45 16.76 -0.63
CA SER A 108 3.95 15.93 0.46
C SER A 108 2.54 16.35 0.90
N SER A 109 1.65 15.36 1.01
CA SER A 109 0.22 15.59 1.21
C SER A 109 -0.44 14.40 1.89
N ILE A 110 -1.50 14.68 2.63
CA ILE A 110 -2.42 13.66 3.15
C ILE A 110 -3.67 13.64 2.26
N TRP A 111 -4.01 12.43 1.81
CA TRP A 111 -5.17 12.14 0.97
C TRP A 111 -6.12 11.20 1.69
N GLU A 112 -7.39 11.23 1.28
CA GLU A 112 -8.39 10.24 1.64
C GLU A 112 -8.81 9.45 0.40
N LEU A 113 -8.87 8.13 0.53
CA LEU A 113 -9.52 7.22 -0.39
C LEU A 113 -10.84 6.75 0.22
N ASN A 114 -11.95 6.92 -0.51
CA ASN A 114 -13.22 6.31 -0.15
C ASN A 114 -13.26 4.86 -0.69
N THR A 115 -13.43 3.88 0.20
CA THR A 115 -13.34 2.46 -0.16
C THR A 115 -14.60 1.91 -0.84
N GLU A 116 -15.73 2.62 -0.78
CA GLU A 116 -16.96 2.22 -1.48
C GLU A 116 -16.91 2.58 -2.97
N ASN A 117 -16.50 3.81 -3.28
CA ASN A 117 -16.55 4.37 -4.64
C ASN A 117 -15.18 4.66 -5.27
N ALA A 118 -14.10 4.34 -4.57
CA ALA A 118 -12.72 4.49 -5.02
C ALA A 118 -12.34 5.94 -5.41
N LYS A 119 -13.04 6.94 -4.89
CA LYS A 119 -12.67 8.35 -5.11
C LYS A 119 -11.58 8.75 -4.13
N VAL A 120 -10.59 9.47 -4.65
CA VAL A 120 -9.53 10.09 -3.87
C VAL A 120 -9.75 11.60 -3.75
N LYS A 121 -9.40 12.17 -2.61
CA LYS A 121 -9.37 13.64 -2.40
C LYS A 121 -8.21 14.03 -1.52
N LYS A 122 -7.59 15.16 -1.81
CA LYS A 122 -6.55 15.75 -0.96
C LYS A 122 -7.21 16.39 0.26
N ILE A 123 -6.66 16.15 1.44
CA ILE A 123 -7.13 16.73 2.70
C ILE A 123 -6.30 17.95 3.06
N LYS A 124 -4.99 17.81 3.07
CA LYS A 124 -4.05 18.89 3.37
C LYS A 124 -2.66 18.60 2.80
N ASP A 125 -1.88 19.66 2.62
CA ASP A 125 -0.42 19.54 2.49
C ASP A 125 0.19 19.02 3.80
N PHE A 126 1.36 18.40 3.70
CA PHE A 126 2.13 17.89 4.85
C PHE A 126 3.60 18.36 4.78
N PRO A 127 3.89 19.66 4.94
CA PRO A 127 5.22 20.22 4.73
C PRO A 127 6.21 19.92 5.88
N GLU A 128 5.76 19.29 6.96
CA GLU A 128 6.48 19.20 8.24
C GLU A 128 7.84 18.49 8.15
N TYR A 129 8.06 17.67 7.13
CA TYR A 129 9.29 16.88 6.93
C TYR A 129 10.15 17.35 5.75
N ILE A 130 9.72 18.39 5.02
CA ILE A 130 10.50 18.98 3.93
C ILE A 130 11.83 19.53 4.47
N ASN A 131 12.93 19.20 3.78
CA ASN A 131 14.30 19.57 4.14
C ASN A 131 14.78 19.05 5.52
N LYS A 132 14.05 18.11 6.14
CA LYS A 132 14.54 17.41 7.33
C LYS A 132 15.33 16.17 6.94
N GLU A 133 16.18 15.71 7.86
CA GLU A 133 16.83 14.41 7.71
C GLU A 133 15.79 13.29 7.66
N TYR A 134 16.16 12.19 7.00
CA TYR A 134 15.34 10.99 6.92
C TYR A 134 15.14 10.37 8.31
N THR A 135 13.94 9.88 8.57
CA THR A 135 13.59 9.13 9.78
C THR A 135 12.59 8.03 9.41
N GLU A 136 12.73 6.87 10.04
CA GLU A 136 11.82 5.74 9.89
C GLU A 136 10.41 6.05 10.41
N VAL A 137 10.32 6.94 11.41
CA VAL A 137 9.06 7.29 12.07
C VAL A 137 8.67 8.71 11.69
N VAL A 138 7.54 8.82 11.00
CA VAL A 138 6.90 10.08 10.61
C VAL A 138 5.63 10.26 11.44
N ASN A 139 5.48 11.42 12.09
CA ASN A 139 4.32 11.76 12.90
C ASN A 139 3.34 12.58 12.06
N TRP A 140 2.20 11.99 11.69
CA TRP A 140 1.22 12.56 10.76
C TRP A 140 -0.24 12.27 11.14
#